data_AF-A0AAE8MMP5-F1
#
_entry.id   AF-A0AAE8MMP5-F1
#
_cell.length_a   1.000
_cell.length_b   1.000
_cell.length_c   1.000
_cell.angle_alpha   90.00
_cell.angle_beta   90.00
_cell.angle_gamma   90.00
#
_symmetry.space_group_name_H-M   'P 1'
#
loop_
_entity.id
_entity.type
_entity.pdbx_description
1 polymer ?
#
loop_
_entity_poly.entity_id
_entity_poly.type
_entity_poly.pdbx_seq_one_letter_code
_entity_poly.pdbx_strand_id
1 'polypeptide(L)'
;MTSVRTKGASNSGPGDHDDNQSVASDLSTAAFKNSFKQDLLKAIENIRSSGTFAFNAELKGLPYDLGISVDGVEVISLPLGESNARHIISKARQAPYGKGSDTIVDTASGWPNYLKKICNVVAQQMGISTTVHADIYKMLLYEKGAMFKAHTDTEKIPGMFGTLVVSLPSTHTGGEVVLKHCGEKVIYESSKSEASCAGWYSDVTHEVRPVTSGYRWVLTYNLAIDQSLPAPSAGLQRSELRPLRHCIRRWLAEGPERQSPYAYHVLDHEYTEANTSYTALKGTDLARAGALRQACNGLPVTLFLALIEKEEMGDVEFDRCDLQYDYRGAIGEYDDDEDGASYHHISDVYETHHRLKTIRDLEGMVVASEMGIEVDDMLDPDAFEDMVGEEEYEGYMGNSGPSATHWYRLGAVALVPHDLIVDFLDQSRTSYESNMFEEAIPKLRHDPYLLTDKSVVSNVLKAALRHQRYGLVEETLANLHSTLSLEWYSWLSQWMIKGDHEDKTMQRFNKLKKGLTPAMLSSGGLTSKFKIMTHLVPLPRDLPPGALPTPGPIMEWARQMLRKFLGGDGPRQVTQDDGSSIVDKALYFDDPIRFLTEN
;
A
#
# COMPACT_ATOMS: atom_id res chain seq x y z
N MET A 1 36.82 16.03 58.72
CA MET A 1 35.56 15.27 58.81
C MET A 1 34.47 16.10 58.16
N THR A 2 33.75 15.50 57.21
CA THR A 2 32.48 15.97 56.60
C THR A 2 32.45 17.41 56.07
N SER A 3 32.57 17.58 54.74
CA SER A 3 32.06 18.75 54.05
C SER A 3 30.81 18.37 53.26
N VAL A 4 29.67 18.90 53.70
CA VAL A 4 28.36 18.80 53.07
C VAL A 4 28.13 20.05 52.21
N ARG A 5 27.56 19.78 51.03
CA ARG A 5 26.95 20.66 50.01
C ARG A 5 26.30 21.96 50.49
N THR A 6 26.39 22.97 49.61
CA THR A 6 25.26 23.80 49.09
C THR A 6 25.68 24.37 47.73
N LYS A 7 25.15 23.83 46.61
CA LYS A 7 24.11 24.42 45.72
C LYS A 7 24.38 25.84 45.20
N GLY A 8 24.58 25.93 43.88
CA GLY A 8 24.34 27.10 43.05
C GLY A 8 23.94 26.62 41.65
N ALA A 9 22.70 26.88 41.25
CA ALA A 9 22.14 26.53 39.95
C ALA A 9 22.38 27.68 38.96
N SER A 10 22.68 27.37 37.70
CA SER A 10 22.57 28.30 36.59
C SER A 10 21.94 27.60 35.38
N ASN A 11 20.81 28.13 34.95
CA ASN A 11 20.04 27.78 33.76
C ASN A 11 20.89 27.80 32.48
N SER A 12 20.74 26.77 31.65
CA SER A 12 20.98 26.82 30.20
C SER A 12 19.74 26.26 29.50
N GLY A 13 19.13 27.06 28.62
CA GLY A 13 17.93 26.70 27.87
C GLY A 13 18.14 25.56 26.85
N PRO A 14 17.07 25.05 26.24
CA PRO A 14 17.16 23.94 25.30
C PRO A 14 17.79 24.45 24.00
N GLY A 15 19.04 24.06 23.75
CA GLY A 15 19.67 24.25 22.45
C GLY A 15 19.13 23.22 21.46
N ASP A 16 18.76 23.70 20.27
CA ASP A 16 18.57 22.90 19.06
C ASP A 16 19.83 22.05 18.83
N HIS A 17 19.72 20.75 19.08
CA HIS A 17 20.72 19.79 18.65
C HIS A 17 20.37 19.33 17.23
N ASP A 18 21.23 19.72 16.29
CA ASP A 18 21.24 19.31 14.89
C ASP A 18 21.40 17.78 14.77
N ASP A 19 20.27 17.10 14.50
CA ASP A 19 20.08 15.65 14.51
C ASP A 19 20.77 14.89 13.35
N ASN A 20 21.52 15.59 12.49
CA ASN A 20 22.15 14.99 11.31
C ASN A 20 23.61 14.51 11.53
N GLN A 21 24.28 14.94 12.61
CA GLN A 21 25.73 14.69 12.76
C GLN A 21 26.10 13.43 13.55
N SER A 22 25.26 12.92 14.47
CA SER A 22 25.70 11.83 15.37
C SER A 22 25.44 10.40 14.87
N VAL A 23 24.91 10.23 13.65
CA VAL A 23 24.66 8.90 13.05
C VAL A 23 25.50 8.66 11.79
N ALA A 24 26.32 9.63 11.39
CA ALA A 24 27.27 9.49 10.29
C ALA A 24 28.44 8.54 10.64
N SER A 25 28.66 8.23 11.93
CA SER A 25 29.79 7.41 12.37
C SER A 25 29.57 5.90 12.30
N ASP A 26 28.35 5.41 12.03
CA ASP A 26 28.05 3.97 11.94
C ASP A 26 27.28 3.61 10.66
N LEU A 27 27.81 4.02 9.50
CA LEU A 27 27.69 3.14 8.33
C LEU A 27 28.47 1.86 8.68
N SER A 28 27.85 0.94 9.41
CA SER A 28 28.41 -0.40 9.64
C SER A 28 28.75 -0.99 8.28
N THR A 29 30.05 -1.07 8.02
CA THR A 29 30.71 -1.59 6.83
C THR A 29 30.54 -3.10 6.65
N ALA A 30 29.66 -3.75 7.43
CA ALA A 30 29.32 -5.15 7.22
C ALA A 30 28.38 -5.29 6.01
N ALA A 31 28.71 -6.18 5.08
CA ALA A 31 27.80 -6.62 4.01
C ALA A 31 26.42 -7.03 4.55
N PHE A 32 25.41 -7.16 3.69
CA PHE A 32 24.17 -7.88 4.08
C PHE A 32 24.56 -9.23 4.68
N LYS A 33 23.83 -9.67 5.72
CA LYS A 33 24.10 -10.98 6.32
C LYS A 33 23.79 -12.07 5.30
N ASN A 34 22.69 -11.89 4.58
CA ASN A 34 22.29 -12.70 3.45
C ASN A 34 22.13 -11.82 2.21
N SER A 35 20.89 -11.46 1.84
CA SER A 35 20.54 -10.52 0.78
C SER A 35 19.73 -9.35 1.34
N PHE A 36 19.61 -8.26 0.57
CA PHE A 36 18.74 -7.13 0.92
C PHE A 36 17.31 -7.59 1.26
N LYS A 37 16.71 -8.43 0.41
CA LYS A 37 15.33 -8.90 0.56
C LYS A 37 15.14 -9.67 1.87
N GLN A 38 16.04 -10.61 2.18
CA GLN A 38 15.97 -11.41 3.42
C GLN A 38 16.24 -10.61 4.69
N ASP A 39 17.23 -9.71 4.66
CA ASP A 39 17.55 -8.86 5.82
C ASP A 39 16.41 -7.86 6.09
N LEU A 40 15.78 -7.32 5.03
CA LEU A 40 14.62 -6.45 5.13
C LEU A 40 13.39 -7.19 5.66
N LEU A 41 13.05 -8.36 5.10
CA LEU A 41 11.93 -9.18 5.55
C LEU A 41 12.06 -9.51 7.04
N LYS A 42 13.22 -10.02 7.47
CA LYS A 42 13.48 -10.31 8.89
C LYS A 42 13.38 -9.07 9.78
N ALA A 43 13.84 -7.91 9.30
CA ALA A 43 13.71 -6.67 10.07
C ALA A 43 12.24 -6.26 10.23
N ILE A 44 11.41 -6.53 9.22
CA ILE A 44 9.97 -6.24 9.25
C ILE A 44 9.21 -7.23 10.14
N GLU A 45 9.48 -8.53 10.02
CA GLU A 45 8.84 -9.59 10.83
C GLU A 45 9.11 -9.44 12.33
N ASN A 46 10.27 -8.89 12.70
CA ASN A 46 10.60 -8.63 14.10
C ASN A 46 9.76 -7.51 14.72
N ILE A 47 9.01 -6.74 13.93
CA ILE A 47 8.07 -5.74 14.42
C ILE A 47 6.82 -6.46 14.92
N ARG A 48 6.68 -6.52 16.24
CA ARG A 48 5.50 -7.11 16.88
C ARG A 48 4.43 -6.05 17.07
N SER A 49 3.20 -6.40 16.70
CA SER A 49 2.01 -5.64 17.07
C SER A 49 1.49 -6.08 18.44
N SER A 50 0.61 -5.27 19.03
CA SER A 50 0.00 -5.56 20.34
C SER A 50 -1.25 -6.44 20.27
N GLY A 51 -1.67 -6.88 19.08
CA GLY A 51 -2.94 -7.59 18.86
C GLY A 51 -2.78 -8.99 18.27
N THR A 52 -3.82 -9.82 18.39
CA THR A 52 -3.90 -11.17 17.80
C THR A 52 -4.96 -11.23 16.70
N PHE A 53 -4.80 -12.18 15.75
CA PHE A 53 -5.75 -12.36 14.64
C PHE A 53 -7.15 -12.78 15.11
N ALA A 54 -7.20 -13.45 16.27
CA ALA A 54 -8.43 -13.85 16.93
C ALA A 54 -8.26 -13.77 18.46
N PHE A 55 -9.36 -13.57 19.17
CA PHE A 55 -9.40 -13.64 20.63
C PHE A 55 -10.66 -14.37 21.10
N ASN A 56 -10.63 -14.83 22.35
CA ASN A 56 -11.83 -15.24 23.08
C ASN A 56 -11.75 -14.73 24.52
N ALA A 57 -12.90 -14.47 25.13
CA ALA A 57 -12.99 -13.95 26.48
C ALA A 57 -14.28 -14.41 27.17
N GLU A 58 -14.19 -14.70 28.48
CA GLU A 58 -15.36 -14.90 29.32
C GLU A 58 -16.09 -13.58 29.57
N LEU A 59 -17.43 -13.60 29.47
CA LEU A 59 -18.26 -12.43 29.74
C LEU A 59 -18.77 -12.48 31.16
N LYS A 60 -18.27 -11.56 32.00
CA LYS A 60 -18.67 -11.43 33.42
C LYS A 60 -19.70 -10.31 33.58
N GLY A 61 -20.67 -10.53 34.47
CA GLY A 61 -21.67 -9.52 34.82
C GLY A 61 -22.61 -9.15 33.66
N LEU A 62 -23.09 -10.16 32.93
CA LEU A 62 -24.15 -9.97 31.94
C LEU A 62 -25.37 -9.28 32.59
N PRO A 63 -26.04 -8.37 31.87
CA PRO A 63 -27.32 -7.84 32.32
C PRO A 63 -28.34 -8.97 32.56
N TYR A 64 -29.12 -8.86 33.62
CA TYR A 64 -30.20 -9.82 33.93
C TYR A 64 -31.28 -9.87 32.84
N ASP A 65 -31.47 -8.75 32.14
CA ASP A 65 -32.30 -8.64 30.96
C ASP A 65 -31.42 -8.17 29.79
N LEU A 66 -31.25 -9.05 28.80
CA LEU A 66 -30.53 -8.73 27.56
C LEU A 66 -31.43 -7.99 26.55
N GLY A 67 -32.73 -7.92 26.82
CA GLY A 67 -33.70 -7.32 25.92
C GLY A 67 -33.89 -8.10 24.63
N ILE A 68 -33.60 -9.40 24.64
CA ILE A 68 -33.75 -10.24 23.46
C ILE A 68 -35.21 -10.67 23.38
N SER A 69 -35.93 -10.12 22.41
CA SER A 69 -37.27 -10.53 22.04
C SER A 69 -37.28 -11.17 20.66
N VAL A 70 -37.94 -12.32 20.53
CA VAL A 70 -38.21 -12.96 19.23
C VAL A 70 -39.71 -12.86 18.98
N ASP A 71 -40.10 -12.35 17.81
CA ASP A 71 -41.50 -12.17 17.49
C ASP A 71 -42.28 -13.49 17.58
N GLY A 72 -43.40 -13.48 18.30
CA GLY A 72 -44.20 -14.66 18.57
C GLY A 72 -43.58 -15.68 19.54
N VAL A 73 -42.53 -15.33 20.28
CA VAL A 73 -41.99 -16.09 21.42
C VAL A 73 -42.18 -15.28 22.70
N GLU A 74 -42.64 -15.93 23.76
CA GLU A 74 -42.77 -15.31 25.09
C GLU A 74 -41.39 -14.94 25.68
N VAL A 75 -41.37 -14.40 26.90
CA VAL A 75 -40.13 -13.96 27.57
C VAL A 75 -39.10 -15.09 27.62
N ILE A 76 -37.94 -14.86 27.00
CA ILE A 76 -36.83 -15.82 26.96
C ILE A 76 -36.03 -15.71 28.26
N SER A 77 -36.03 -16.78 29.06
CA SER A 77 -35.20 -16.87 30.26
C SER A 77 -33.76 -17.29 29.95
N LEU A 78 -32.82 -16.79 30.77
CA LEU A 78 -31.41 -17.17 30.77
C LEU A 78 -31.10 -18.02 32.02
N PRO A 79 -30.37 -19.15 31.89
CA PRO A 79 -29.92 -19.78 30.65
C PRO A 79 -31.08 -20.33 29.82
N LEU A 80 -30.85 -20.47 28.51
CA LEU A 80 -31.85 -20.93 27.55
C LEU A 80 -32.28 -22.37 27.87
N GLY A 81 -33.54 -22.52 28.26
CA GLY A 81 -34.18 -23.81 28.47
C GLY A 81 -34.69 -24.44 27.17
N GLU A 82 -34.85 -25.76 27.18
CA GLU A 82 -35.28 -26.57 26.02
C GLU A 82 -36.65 -26.13 25.45
N SER A 83 -37.60 -25.73 26.30
CA SER A 83 -38.91 -25.22 25.84
C SER A 83 -38.77 -23.92 25.04
N ASN A 84 -37.95 -22.98 25.53
CA ASN A 84 -37.71 -21.70 24.86
C ASN A 84 -36.93 -21.93 23.56
N ALA A 85 -35.92 -22.81 23.57
CA ALA A 85 -35.18 -23.18 22.37
C ALA A 85 -36.11 -23.71 21.27
N ARG A 86 -37.00 -24.66 21.59
CA ARG A 86 -37.99 -25.21 20.63
C ARG A 86 -38.95 -24.16 20.09
N HIS A 87 -39.40 -23.22 20.92
CA HIS A 87 -40.25 -22.11 20.47
C HIS A 87 -39.48 -21.18 19.52
N ILE A 88 -38.23 -20.84 19.84
CA ILE A 88 -37.36 -20.05 18.93
C ILE A 88 -37.19 -20.80 17.60
N ILE A 89 -36.90 -22.11 17.62
CA ILE A 89 -36.76 -22.94 16.42
C ILE A 89 -38.03 -22.91 15.56
N SER A 90 -39.21 -22.98 16.19
CA SER A 90 -40.50 -22.94 15.47
C SER A 90 -40.75 -21.63 14.70
N LYS A 91 -40.05 -20.55 15.08
CA LYS A 91 -40.10 -19.23 14.44
C LYS A 91 -38.86 -18.94 13.60
N ALA A 92 -37.80 -19.72 13.77
CA ALA A 92 -36.54 -19.56 13.08
C ALA A 92 -36.64 -20.08 11.64
N ARG A 93 -35.65 -19.66 10.84
CA ARG A 93 -35.43 -20.16 9.49
C ARG A 93 -34.07 -20.82 9.50
N GLN A 94 -33.88 -21.88 8.72
CA GLN A 94 -32.56 -22.45 8.54
C GLN A 94 -31.61 -21.36 8.02
N ALA A 95 -30.45 -21.22 8.66
CA ALA A 95 -29.50 -20.17 8.31
C ALA A 95 -28.93 -20.44 6.90
N PRO A 96 -29.16 -19.54 5.92
CA PRO A 96 -28.58 -19.70 4.60
C PRO A 96 -27.09 -19.38 4.64
N TYR A 97 -26.31 -20.09 3.82
CA TYR A 97 -24.92 -19.74 3.57
C TYR A 97 -24.85 -18.44 2.73
N GLY A 98 -24.04 -17.47 3.17
CA GLY A 98 -23.63 -16.33 2.33
C GLY A 98 -24.64 -15.23 1.96
N LYS A 99 -25.91 -15.27 2.38
CA LYS A 99 -26.89 -14.20 2.07
C LYS A 99 -27.29 -13.39 3.31
N GLY A 100 -27.11 -12.07 3.21
CA GLY A 100 -27.50 -11.09 4.23
C GLY A 100 -29.00 -11.12 4.47
N SER A 101 -29.39 -11.10 5.75
CA SER A 101 -30.78 -11.05 6.18
C SER A 101 -30.91 -9.94 7.21
N ASP A 102 -31.90 -9.05 7.02
CA ASP A 102 -32.16 -7.95 7.94
C ASP A 102 -32.61 -8.46 9.31
N THR A 103 -31.86 -8.09 10.36
CA THR A 103 -32.25 -8.30 11.75
C THR A 103 -32.66 -6.95 12.33
N ILE A 104 -33.94 -6.79 12.69
CA ILE A 104 -34.46 -5.56 13.31
C ILE A 104 -34.12 -5.58 14.81
N VAL A 105 -33.43 -4.53 15.29
CA VAL A 105 -33.13 -4.33 16.71
C VAL A 105 -34.14 -3.37 17.31
N ASP A 106 -34.88 -3.81 18.32
CA ASP A 106 -35.57 -2.91 19.24
C ASP A 106 -34.69 -2.70 20.48
N THR A 107 -34.43 -1.44 20.83
CA THR A 107 -33.33 -1.09 21.75
C THR A 107 -33.79 -1.11 23.20
N ALA A 108 -33.67 -2.27 23.83
CA ALA A 108 -33.80 -2.40 25.28
C ALA A 108 -32.64 -1.73 26.04
N SER A 109 -32.92 -1.28 27.26
CA SER A 109 -31.98 -0.54 28.10
C SER A 109 -30.96 -1.45 28.80
N GLY A 110 -29.70 -1.45 28.36
CA GLY A 110 -28.57 -2.07 29.07
C GLY A 110 -27.54 -2.75 28.16
N TRP A 111 -28.02 -3.48 27.15
CA TRP A 111 -27.18 -4.18 26.18
C TRP A 111 -26.22 -3.25 25.41
N PRO A 112 -26.63 -2.06 24.90
CA PRO A 112 -25.71 -1.18 24.19
C PRO A 112 -24.48 -0.77 25.00
N ASN A 113 -24.65 -0.52 26.31
CA ASN A 113 -23.54 -0.17 27.19
C ASN A 113 -22.62 -1.36 27.46
N TYR A 114 -23.17 -2.57 27.53
CA TYR A 114 -22.38 -3.79 27.69
C TYR A 114 -21.62 -4.12 26.41
N LEU A 115 -22.27 -4.00 25.25
CA LEU A 115 -21.65 -4.18 23.94
C LEU A 115 -20.49 -3.20 23.73
N LYS A 116 -20.63 -1.94 24.16
CA LYS A 116 -19.52 -0.97 24.15
C LYS A 116 -18.30 -1.43 24.97
N LYS A 117 -18.51 -2.13 26.10
CA LYS A 117 -17.41 -2.73 26.88
C LYS A 117 -16.76 -3.87 26.11
N ILE A 118 -17.55 -4.71 25.44
CA ILE A 118 -17.03 -5.79 24.58
C ILE A 118 -16.21 -5.19 23.43
N CYS A 119 -16.68 -4.13 22.77
CA CYS A 119 -15.92 -3.44 21.71
C CYS A 119 -14.58 -2.90 22.21
N ASN A 120 -14.50 -2.42 23.46
CA ASN A 120 -13.21 -2.00 24.03
C ASN A 120 -12.26 -3.19 24.23
N VAL A 121 -12.77 -4.36 24.63
CA VAL A 121 -11.97 -5.59 24.74
C VAL A 121 -11.52 -6.05 23.35
N VAL A 122 -12.42 -6.03 22.36
CA VAL A 122 -12.10 -6.31 20.94
C VAL A 122 -10.95 -5.40 20.49
N ALA A 123 -11.09 -4.09 20.70
CA ALA A 123 -10.08 -3.13 20.27
C ALA A 123 -8.71 -3.41 20.89
N GLN A 124 -8.67 -3.70 22.20
CA GLN A 124 -7.43 -4.02 22.90
C GLN A 124 -6.81 -5.34 22.43
N GLN A 125 -7.60 -6.42 22.32
CA GLN A 125 -7.09 -7.76 22.00
C GLN A 125 -6.70 -7.89 20.53
N MET A 126 -7.42 -7.22 19.63
CA MET A 126 -7.13 -7.20 18.19
C MET A 126 -6.22 -6.02 17.80
N GLY A 127 -5.63 -5.31 18.76
CA GLY A 127 -4.70 -4.21 18.46
C GLY A 127 -5.30 -3.06 17.63
N ILE A 128 -6.62 -2.88 17.66
CA ILE A 128 -7.31 -1.77 17.01
C ILE A 128 -7.23 -0.55 17.91
N SER A 129 -6.75 0.54 17.35
CA SER A 129 -6.47 1.76 18.08
C SER A 129 -7.55 2.83 17.91
N THR A 130 -8.45 2.65 16.94
CA THR A 130 -9.65 3.46 16.73
C THR A 130 -10.86 2.91 17.48
N THR A 131 -11.95 3.69 17.52
CA THR A 131 -13.19 3.24 18.19
C THR A 131 -13.87 2.16 17.35
N VAL A 132 -14.02 0.97 17.93
CA VAL A 132 -14.75 -0.15 17.33
C VAL A 132 -16.24 -0.04 17.65
N HIS A 133 -17.08 -0.24 16.64
CA HIS A 133 -18.51 -0.47 16.80
C HIS A 133 -18.89 -1.85 16.29
N ALA A 134 -20.03 -2.36 16.77
CA ALA A 134 -20.51 -3.71 16.50
C ALA A 134 -21.98 -3.63 16.06
N ASP A 135 -22.23 -3.95 14.79
CA ASP A 135 -23.56 -3.94 14.22
C ASP A 135 -24.10 -5.38 14.20
N ILE A 136 -25.29 -5.59 14.75
CA ILE A 136 -25.85 -6.94 14.81
C ILE A 136 -26.06 -7.47 13.39
N TYR A 137 -25.65 -8.70 13.17
CA TYR A 137 -25.85 -9.38 11.90
C TYR A 137 -26.93 -10.44 12.03
N LYS A 138 -26.69 -11.46 12.86
CA LYS A 138 -27.58 -12.62 12.99
C LYS A 138 -27.60 -13.15 14.42
N MET A 139 -28.77 -13.64 14.85
CA MET A 139 -28.90 -14.54 15.99
C MET A 139 -28.99 -15.97 15.48
N LEU A 140 -28.14 -16.86 16.00
CA LEU A 140 -28.08 -18.26 15.58
C LEU A 140 -28.33 -19.19 16.77
N LEU A 141 -29.13 -20.22 16.53
CA LEU A 141 -29.40 -21.29 17.49
C LEU A 141 -29.04 -22.61 16.83
N TYR A 142 -28.01 -23.27 17.36
CA TYR A 142 -27.50 -24.53 16.83
C TYR A 142 -28.08 -25.70 17.64
N GLU A 143 -28.70 -26.63 16.93
CA GLU A 143 -29.16 -27.91 17.48
C GLU A 143 -28.09 -28.99 17.30
N LYS A 144 -28.34 -30.18 17.86
CA LYS A 144 -27.46 -31.34 17.69
C LYS A 144 -27.21 -31.61 16.20
N GLY A 145 -25.94 -31.73 15.81
CA GLY A 145 -25.48 -31.95 14.44
C GLY A 145 -25.25 -30.67 13.64
N ALA A 146 -25.77 -29.53 14.07
CA ALA A 146 -25.56 -28.27 13.36
C ALA A 146 -24.08 -27.84 13.42
N MET A 147 -23.58 -27.40 12.27
CA MET A 147 -22.18 -27.04 12.03
C MET A 147 -22.06 -25.98 10.93
N PHE A 148 -20.89 -25.36 10.80
CA PHE A 148 -20.49 -24.59 9.62
C PHE A 148 -19.15 -25.10 9.14
N LYS A 149 -19.06 -25.42 7.84
CA LYS A 149 -17.78 -25.76 7.20
C LYS A 149 -16.82 -24.57 7.26
N ALA A 150 -15.53 -24.83 7.07
CA ALA A 150 -14.49 -23.81 7.03
C ALA A 150 -14.79 -22.77 5.95
N HIS A 151 -14.75 -21.48 6.31
CA HIS A 151 -14.95 -20.36 5.39
C HIS A 151 -14.37 -19.07 5.95
N THR A 152 -14.22 -18.05 5.11
CA THR A 152 -13.85 -16.68 5.49
C THR A 152 -15.07 -15.77 5.44
N ASP A 153 -15.05 -14.70 6.24
CA ASP A 153 -16.15 -13.75 6.28
C ASP A 153 -16.01 -12.71 5.17
N THR A 154 -17.09 -12.46 4.43
CA THR A 154 -17.16 -11.30 3.53
C THR A 154 -17.49 -10.03 4.30
N GLU A 155 -16.89 -8.90 3.89
CA GLU A 155 -17.20 -7.57 4.41
C GLU A 155 -18.63 -7.16 3.99
N LYS A 156 -19.47 -6.75 4.95
CA LYS A 156 -20.92 -6.51 4.75
C LYS A 156 -21.35 -5.06 4.99
N ILE A 157 -20.54 -4.30 5.72
CA ILE A 157 -20.79 -2.89 6.03
C ILE A 157 -19.51 -2.07 5.80
N PRO A 158 -19.60 -0.77 5.47
CA PRO A 158 -18.43 0.09 5.35
C PRO A 158 -17.58 0.07 6.62
N GLY A 159 -16.26 -0.04 6.47
CA GLY A 159 -15.34 -0.09 7.60
C GLY A 159 -15.35 -1.40 8.39
N MET A 160 -16.07 -2.43 7.93
CA MET A 160 -16.01 -3.76 8.53
C MET A 160 -14.58 -4.32 8.45
N PHE A 161 -14.08 -4.81 9.58
CA PHE A 161 -12.77 -5.45 9.65
C PHE A 161 -12.81 -6.86 10.23
N GLY A 162 -13.93 -7.27 10.84
CA GLY A 162 -14.03 -8.58 11.44
C GLY A 162 -15.42 -8.92 11.98
N THR A 163 -15.50 -10.03 12.69
CA THR A 163 -16.73 -10.59 13.25
C THR A 163 -16.56 -10.77 14.75
N LEU A 164 -17.62 -10.48 15.51
CA LEU A 164 -17.73 -10.79 16.94
C LEU A 164 -18.90 -11.75 17.15
N VAL A 165 -18.62 -12.89 17.77
CA VAL A 165 -19.64 -13.84 18.22
C VAL A 165 -19.74 -13.79 19.73
N VAL A 166 -20.93 -13.45 20.23
CA VAL A 166 -21.27 -13.49 21.65
C VAL A 166 -22.10 -14.73 21.91
N SER A 167 -21.58 -15.66 22.70
CA SER A 167 -22.29 -16.85 23.16
C SER A 167 -23.08 -16.55 24.42
N LEU A 168 -24.39 -16.74 24.32
CA LEU A 168 -25.33 -16.49 25.39
C LEU A 168 -25.50 -17.72 26.29
N PRO A 169 -25.91 -17.54 27.56
CA PRO A 169 -26.18 -18.64 28.48
C PRO A 169 -27.11 -19.71 27.90
N SER A 170 -26.53 -20.87 27.55
CA SER A 170 -27.25 -22.03 27.03
C SER A 170 -26.40 -23.30 27.19
N THR A 171 -26.98 -24.36 27.74
CA THR A 171 -26.26 -25.61 27.98
C THR A 171 -26.05 -26.39 26.68
N HIS A 172 -24.79 -26.69 26.34
CA HIS A 172 -24.43 -27.46 25.15
C HIS A 172 -23.06 -28.15 25.27
N THR A 173 -22.80 -29.12 24.38
CA THR A 173 -21.47 -29.71 24.14
C THR A 173 -21.16 -29.74 22.65
N GLY A 174 -19.88 -29.76 22.27
CA GLY A 174 -19.44 -29.54 20.88
C GLY A 174 -19.66 -28.08 20.45
N GLY A 175 -19.70 -27.83 19.14
CA GLY A 175 -19.91 -26.46 18.63
C GLY A 175 -18.67 -25.57 18.72
N GLU A 176 -17.47 -26.14 18.84
CA GLU A 176 -16.23 -25.37 18.92
C GLU A 176 -16.01 -24.59 17.62
N VAL A 177 -15.58 -23.33 17.76
CA VAL A 177 -15.17 -22.51 16.61
C VAL A 177 -13.67 -22.65 16.44
N VAL A 178 -13.24 -23.19 15.31
CA VAL A 178 -11.83 -23.31 14.92
C VAL A 178 -11.49 -22.13 14.03
N LEU A 179 -10.52 -21.32 14.44
CA LEU A 179 -10.04 -20.12 13.76
C LEU A 179 -8.62 -20.37 13.27
N LYS A 180 -8.34 -20.08 12.00
CA LYS A 180 -7.03 -20.26 11.37
C LYS A 180 -6.64 -19.02 10.57
N HIS A 181 -5.39 -18.59 10.70
CA HIS A 181 -4.80 -17.48 9.96
C HIS A 181 -3.28 -17.65 9.94
N CYS A 182 -2.65 -17.50 8.76
CA CYS A 182 -1.20 -17.62 8.57
C CYS A 182 -0.55 -18.84 9.28
N GLY A 183 -1.15 -20.03 9.15
CA GLY A 183 -0.66 -21.27 9.78
C GLY A 183 -0.89 -21.38 11.30
N GLU A 184 -1.33 -20.31 11.96
CA GLU A 184 -1.73 -20.32 13.37
C GLU A 184 -3.18 -20.80 13.55
N LYS A 185 -3.47 -21.36 14.74
CA LYS A 185 -4.79 -21.92 15.06
C LYS A 185 -5.25 -21.56 16.47
N VAL A 186 -6.45 -21.02 16.59
CA VAL A 186 -7.15 -20.76 17.86
C VAL A 186 -8.45 -21.57 17.89
N ILE A 187 -8.80 -22.13 19.05
CA ILE A 187 -10.06 -22.85 19.26
C ILE A 187 -10.87 -22.14 20.34
N TYR A 188 -12.11 -21.77 20.00
CA TYR A 188 -13.07 -21.16 20.93
C TYR A 188 -14.13 -22.17 21.35
N GLU A 189 -14.17 -22.47 22.65
CA GLU A 189 -15.06 -23.47 23.25
C GLU A 189 -16.12 -22.80 24.14
N SER A 190 -17.21 -22.31 23.53
CA SER A 190 -18.28 -21.60 24.24
C SER A 190 -18.99 -22.43 25.31
N SER A 191 -18.91 -23.76 25.24
CA SER A 191 -19.54 -24.69 26.19
C SER A 191 -18.86 -24.70 27.58
N LYS A 192 -17.64 -24.16 27.70
CA LYS A 192 -16.87 -24.13 28.97
C LYS A 192 -17.24 -22.97 29.87
N SER A 193 -18.03 -22.01 29.38
CA SER A 193 -18.40 -20.79 30.09
C SER A 193 -19.91 -20.61 30.10
N GLU A 194 -20.44 -19.96 31.13
CA GLU A 194 -21.86 -19.55 31.13
C GLU A 194 -22.14 -18.54 30.01
N ALA A 195 -21.22 -17.61 29.79
CA ALA A 195 -21.23 -16.73 28.63
C ALA A 195 -19.81 -16.31 28.27
N SER A 196 -19.58 -16.15 26.98
CA SER A 196 -18.27 -15.80 26.43
C SER A 196 -18.44 -15.14 25.08
N CYS A 197 -17.37 -14.53 24.59
CA CYS A 197 -17.31 -14.07 23.21
C CYS A 197 -16.01 -14.50 22.56
N ALA A 198 -16.04 -14.50 21.23
CA ALA A 198 -14.85 -14.59 20.40
C ALA A 198 -14.96 -13.57 19.27
N GLY A 199 -13.83 -13.02 18.85
CA GLY A 199 -13.77 -12.13 17.70
C GLY A 199 -12.52 -12.39 16.87
N TRP A 200 -12.64 -12.17 15.56
CA TRP A 200 -11.61 -12.43 14.56
C TRP A 200 -11.73 -11.45 13.40
N TYR A 201 -10.65 -11.26 12.65
CA TYR A 201 -10.67 -10.47 11.40
C TYR A 201 -11.40 -11.21 10.28
N SER A 202 -11.95 -10.47 9.30
CA SER A 202 -12.80 -11.05 8.25
C SER A 202 -12.10 -12.12 7.40
N ASP A 203 -10.79 -11.99 7.24
CA ASP A 203 -9.90 -12.88 6.50
C ASP A 203 -9.46 -14.14 7.27
N VAL A 204 -9.88 -14.27 8.53
CA VAL A 204 -9.63 -15.48 9.31
C VAL A 204 -10.55 -16.59 8.83
N THR A 205 -9.95 -17.72 8.42
CA THR A 205 -10.72 -18.93 8.09
C THR A 205 -11.30 -19.52 9.36
N HIS A 206 -12.61 -19.73 9.38
CA HIS A 206 -13.31 -20.23 10.55
C HIS A 206 -14.28 -21.38 10.23
N GLU A 207 -14.35 -22.34 11.15
CA GLU A 207 -15.20 -23.53 11.08
C GLU A 207 -15.94 -23.69 12.42
N VAL A 208 -17.24 -24.03 12.38
CA VAL A 208 -17.99 -24.42 13.58
C VAL A 208 -18.18 -25.92 13.57
N ARG A 209 -17.55 -26.63 14.51
CA ARG A 209 -17.70 -28.08 14.66
C ARG A 209 -19.12 -28.47 15.05
N PRO A 210 -19.56 -29.72 14.80
CA PRO A 210 -20.90 -30.17 15.16
C PRO A 210 -21.20 -30.02 16.65
N VAL A 211 -22.39 -29.50 16.97
CA VAL A 211 -22.93 -29.56 18.33
C VAL A 211 -23.33 -31.01 18.65
N THR A 212 -22.83 -31.56 19.76
CA THR A 212 -23.08 -32.96 20.13
C THR A 212 -24.28 -33.13 21.07
N SER A 213 -24.60 -32.12 21.88
CA SER A 213 -25.79 -32.09 22.72
C SER A 213 -26.22 -30.67 23.09
N GLY A 214 -27.50 -30.48 23.42
CA GLY A 214 -28.04 -29.20 23.87
C GLY A 214 -28.18 -28.17 22.75
N TYR A 215 -28.16 -26.89 23.10
CA TYR A 215 -28.35 -25.79 22.17
C TYR A 215 -27.24 -24.74 22.32
N ARG A 216 -26.52 -24.44 21.26
CA ARG A 216 -25.56 -23.33 21.26
C ARG A 216 -26.26 -22.07 20.73
N TRP A 217 -26.42 -21.06 21.57
CA TRP A 217 -27.14 -19.83 21.25
C TRP A 217 -26.18 -18.65 21.18
N VAL A 218 -26.13 -17.98 20.03
CA VAL A 218 -25.15 -16.90 19.78
C VAL A 218 -25.73 -15.69 19.06
N LEU A 219 -25.16 -14.53 19.33
CA LEU A 219 -25.34 -13.29 18.58
C LEU A 219 -24.06 -13.01 17.79
N THR A 220 -24.20 -12.78 16.49
CA THR A 220 -23.10 -12.46 15.59
C THR A 220 -23.19 -11.00 15.19
N TYR A 221 -22.08 -10.28 15.30
CA TYR A 221 -21.94 -8.86 14.99
C TYR A 221 -20.85 -8.65 13.92
N ASN A 222 -21.09 -7.73 13.01
CA ASN A 222 -20.04 -7.16 12.15
C ASN A 222 -19.28 -6.11 12.97
N LEU A 223 -17.96 -6.27 13.10
CA LEU A 223 -17.09 -5.30 13.74
C LEU A 223 -16.59 -4.30 12.71
N ALA A 224 -16.76 -3.02 12.98
CA ALA A 224 -16.35 -1.95 12.09
C ALA A 224 -15.66 -0.79 12.82
N ILE A 225 -14.86 -0.05 12.06
CA ILE A 225 -14.20 1.19 12.49
C ILE A 225 -14.69 2.36 11.67
N ASP A 226 -14.67 3.55 12.26
CA ASP A 226 -14.88 4.78 11.51
C ASP A 226 -13.60 5.14 10.73
N GLN A 227 -13.62 4.90 9.43
CA GLN A 227 -12.49 5.17 8.52
C GLN A 227 -12.16 6.66 8.38
N SER A 228 -13.04 7.57 8.82
CA SER A 228 -12.77 9.01 8.81
C SER A 228 -11.84 9.46 9.95
N LEU A 229 -11.63 8.61 10.95
CA LEU A 229 -10.76 8.89 12.08
C LEU A 229 -9.33 8.43 11.78
N PRO A 230 -8.31 9.28 12.02
CA PRO A 230 -6.93 8.91 11.78
C PRO A 230 -6.51 7.73 12.68
N ALA A 231 -5.91 6.71 12.07
CA ALA A 231 -5.33 5.58 12.81
C ALA A 231 -4.23 6.09 13.76
N PRO A 232 -4.27 5.76 15.05
CA PRO A 232 -3.18 6.04 15.97
C PRO A 232 -1.85 5.51 15.45
N SER A 233 -0.86 6.39 15.37
CA SER A 233 0.51 6.01 15.02
C SER A 233 1.06 5.08 16.08
N ALA A 234 1.39 3.83 15.71
CA ALA A 234 2.16 2.94 16.57
C ALA A 234 3.48 3.64 16.94
N GLY A 235 3.61 4.02 18.21
CA GLY A 235 4.83 4.59 18.76
C GLY A 235 5.87 3.50 18.93
N LEU A 236 6.55 3.13 17.85
CA LEU A 236 7.66 2.19 17.89
C LEU A 236 8.86 2.83 18.60
N GLN A 237 9.60 2.04 19.40
CA GLN A 237 10.79 2.57 20.06
C GLN A 237 11.90 2.80 19.02
N ARG A 238 12.64 3.91 19.13
CA ARG A 238 13.74 4.26 18.22
C ARG A 238 14.79 3.14 18.02
N SER A 239 14.92 2.20 18.96
CA SER A 239 15.81 1.03 18.84
C SER A 239 15.34 0.00 17.82
N GLU A 240 14.03 -0.20 17.68
CA GLU A 240 13.42 -1.20 16.80
C GLU A 240 13.50 -0.78 15.31
N LEU A 241 13.56 0.52 15.05
CA LEU A 241 13.65 1.07 13.68
C LEU A 241 15.09 1.09 13.12
N ARG A 242 16.12 0.92 13.96
CA ARG A 242 17.53 1.01 13.52
C ARG A 242 17.89 -0.04 12.48
N PRO A 243 17.57 -1.34 12.66
CA PRO A 243 17.87 -2.37 11.66
C PRO A 243 17.19 -2.08 10.32
N LEU A 244 15.91 -1.68 10.37
CA LEU A 244 15.11 -1.36 9.20
C LEU A 244 15.71 -0.19 8.40
N ARG A 245 15.96 0.94 9.08
CA ARG A 245 16.56 2.13 8.46
C ARG A 245 17.96 1.84 7.90
N HIS A 246 18.75 1.01 8.58
CA HIS A 246 20.07 0.64 8.10
C HIS A 246 20.01 -0.22 6.84
N CYS A 247 19.08 -1.18 6.77
CA CYS A 247 18.86 -2.02 5.59
C CYS A 247 18.47 -1.17 4.37
N ILE A 248 17.51 -0.25 4.54
CA ILE A 248 17.05 0.65 3.46
C ILE A 248 18.17 1.57 2.98
N ARG A 249 18.97 2.14 3.89
CA ARG A 249 20.13 2.99 3.51
C ARG A 249 21.17 2.24 2.69
N ARG A 250 21.43 0.97 3.01
CA ARG A 250 22.38 0.13 2.25
C ARG A 250 21.88 -0.13 0.84
N TRP A 251 20.62 -0.51 0.71
CA TRP A 251 19.96 -0.72 -0.58
C TRP A 251 20.02 0.54 -1.47
N LEU A 252 19.76 1.71 -0.89
CA LEU A 252 19.90 2.99 -1.62
C LEU A 252 21.33 3.30 -2.06
N ALA A 253 22.34 2.84 -1.30
CA ALA A 253 23.74 3.08 -1.63
C ALA A 253 24.24 2.26 -2.83
N GLU A 254 23.51 1.22 -3.24
CA GLU A 254 23.83 0.44 -4.45
C GLU A 254 23.60 1.25 -5.75
N GLY A 255 22.84 2.35 -5.69
CA GLY A 255 22.56 3.19 -6.85
C GLY A 255 21.56 2.54 -7.84
N PRO A 256 21.39 3.10 -9.05
CA PRO A 256 20.33 2.71 -9.99
C PRO A 256 20.54 1.35 -10.65
N GLU A 257 21.76 0.78 -10.62
CA GLU A 257 22.07 -0.58 -11.13
C GLU A 257 21.90 -1.67 -10.06
N ARG A 258 21.10 -1.39 -9.01
CA ARG A 258 20.79 -2.33 -7.94
C ARG A 258 20.16 -3.61 -8.48
N GLN A 259 20.45 -4.74 -7.82
CA GLN A 259 19.90 -6.04 -8.21
C GLN A 259 18.39 -6.14 -8.02
N SER A 260 17.83 -5.36 -7.09
CA SER A 260 16.40 -5.32 -6.79
C SER A 260 15.90 -3.89 -6.93
N PRO A 261 15.27 -3.52 -8.06
CA PRO A 261 14.85 -2.16 -8.33
C PRO A 261 13.75 -1.70 -7.37
N TYR A 262 12.87 -2.62 -7.00
CA TYR A 262 11.74 -2.43 -6.09
C TYR A 262 11.75 -3.49 -4.98
N ALA A 263 10.99 -3.25 -3.92
CA ALA A 263 10.75 -4.25 -2.89
C ALA A 263 9.27 -4.23 -2.49
N TYR A 264 8.63 -5.39 -2.52
CA TYR A 264 7.23 -5.54 -2.12
C TYR A 264 7.16 -6.38 -0.85
N HIS A 265 6.76 -5.75 0.26
CA HIS A 265 6.44 -6.47 1.48
C HIS A 265 4.96 -6.87 1.45
N VAL A 266 4.68 -8.16 1.34
CA VAL A 266 3.31 -8.70 1.43
C VAL A 266 2.76 -8.45 2.84
N LEU A 267 1.49 -8.08 2.90
CA LEU A 267 0.74 -7.86 4.13
C LEU A 267 0.06 -9.17 4.57
N ASP A 268 -0.04 -9.37 5.88
CA ASP A 268 -0.58 -10.61 6.47
C ASP A 268 -2.12 -10.68 6.36
N HIS A 269 -2.79 -9.53 6.23
CA HIS A 269 -4.24 -9.47 6.09
C HIS A 269 -4.71 -9.33 4.63
N GLU A 270 -5.93 -9.80 4.36
CA GLU A 270 -6.59 -9.55 3.07
C GLU A 270 -7.15 -8.12 3.01
N TYR A 271 -6.89 -7.46 1.88
CA TYR A 271 -7.36 -6.12 1.57
C TYR A 271 -8.09 -6.11 0.22
N THR A 272 -9.23 -5.45 0.19
CA THR A 272 -9.97 -5.21 -1.06
C THR A 272 -9.51 -3.91 -1.71
N GLU A 273 -9.76 -3.76 -3.02
CA GLU A 273 -9.44 -2.52 -3.75
C GLU A 273 -10.02 -1.26 -3.09
N ALA A 274 -11.20 -1.37 -2.46
CA ALA A 274 -11.88 -0.27 -1.79
C ALA A 274 -11.32 0.06 -0.39
N ASN A 275 -10.64 -0.88 0.26
CA ASN A 275 -10.18 -0.78 1.65
C ASN A 275 -8.64 -0.81 1.77
N THR A 276 -7.94 -0.30 0.76
CA THR A 276 -6.48 -0.25 0.74
C THR A 276 -6.00 1.19 0.98
N SER A 277 -5.95 1.60 2.25
CA SER A 277 -5.35 2.88 2.69
C SER A 277 -4.55 2.65 3.99
N TYR A 278 -3.64 3.57 4.33
CA TYR A 278 -2.84 3.43 5.55
C TYR A 278 -3.71 3.36 6.81
N THR A 279 -4.85 4.06 6.83
CA THR A 279 -5.78 4.03 7.97
C THR A 279 -6.64 2.77 8.02
N ALA A 280 -6.76 2.06 6.90
CA ALA A 280 -7.49 0.80 6.79
C ALA A 280 -6.64 -0.45 7.13
N LEU A 281 -5.31 -0.30 7.22
CA LEU A 281 -4.41 -1.40 7.58
C LEU A 281 -4.76 -1.99 8.95
N LYS A 282 -4.74 -3.32 9.03
CA LYS A 282 -5.19 -4.11 10.18
C LYS A 282 -3.98 -4.60 10.99
N GLY A 283 -4.10 -4.54 12.32
CA GLY A 283 -3.20 -5.22 13.27
C GLY A 283 -1.70 -5.04 12.98
N THR A 284 -1.05 -6.15 12.63
CA THR A 284 0.40 -6.22 12.39
C THR A 284 0.84 -5.46 11.14
N ASP A 285 0.01 -5.41 10.11
CA ASP A 285 0.31 -4.69 8.88
C ASP A 285 0.41 -3.18 9.12
N LEU A 286 -0.50 -2.62 9.92
CA LEU A 286 -0.44 -1.22 10.31
C LEU A 286 0.85 -0.90 11.08
N ALA A 287 1.26 -1.79 11.99
CA ALA A 287 2.49 -1.63 12.76
C ALA A 287 3.73 -1.68 11.85
N ARG A 288 3.79 -2.66 10.94
CA ARG A 288 4.90 -2.85 9.99
C ARG A 288 4.97 -1.71 8.96
N ALA A 289 3.85 -1.34 8.35
CA ALA A 289 3.77 -0.20 7.43
C ALA A 289 4.11 1.12 8.14
N GLY A 290 3.65 1.30 9.38
CA GLY A 290 4.03 2.45 10.21
C GLY A 290 5.52 2.49 10.52
N ALA A 291 6.14 1.35 10.81
CA ALA A 291 7.58 1.25 11.02
C ALA A 291 8.37 1.59 9.76
N LEU A 292 7.95 1.05 8.61
CA LEU A 292 8.53 1.35 7.29
C LEU A 292 8.46 2.85 7.00
N ARG A 293 7.28 3.46 7.20
CA ARG A 293 7.09 4.91 7.04
C ARG A 293 8.02 5.72 7.93
N GLN A 294 8.17 5.34 9.19
CA GLN A 294 9.09 6.02 10.12
C GLN A 294 10.56 5.80 9.76
N ALA A 295 10.93 4.59 9.34
CA ALA A 295 12.30 4.26 8.95
C ALA A 295 12.73 4.95 7.64
N CYS A 296 11.80 5.11 6.69
CA CYS A 296 12.01 5.83 5.43
C CYS A 296 12.05 7.36 5.60
N ASN A 297 11.65 7.91 6.76
CA ASN A 297 11.60 9.36 6.94
C ASN A 297 12.98 10.02 6.70
N GLY A 298 13.04 10.98 5.77
CA GLY A 298 14.28 11.65 5.35
C GLY A 298 15.23 10.78 4.51
N LEU A 299 14.76 9.66 3.94
CA LEU A 299 15.46 8.89 2.92
C LEU A 299 14.75 9.08 1.56
N PRO A 300 15.47 8.97 0.43
CA PRO A 300 14.89 9.09 -0.92
C PRO A 300 14.12 7.82 -1.35
N VAL A 301 13.10 7.44 -0.57
CA VAL A 301 12.20 6.30 -0.83
C VAL A 301 10.76 6.74 -0.61
N THR A 302 9.91 6.42 -1.58
CA THR A 302 8.45 6.56 -1.47
C THR A 302 7.82 5.20 -1.16
N LEU A 303 6.80 5.19 -0.31
CA LEU A 303 6.01 4.01 0.01
C LEU A 303 4.65 4.10 -0.70
N PHE A 304 4.24 3.00 -1.32
CA PHE A 304 2.90 2.83 -1.87
C PHE A 304 2.23 1.61 -1.26
N LEU A 305 0.91 1.58 -1.29
CA LEU A 305 0.12 0.39 -1.03
C LEU A 305 -0.23 -0.25 -2.36
N ALA A 306 0.04 -1.53 -2.52
CA ALA A 306 -0.17 -2.27 -3.74
C ALA A 306 -1.13 -3.45 -3.48
N LEU A 307 -1.94 -3.76 -4.47
CA LEU A 307 -2.70 -5.01 -4.55
C LEU A 307 -2.05 -5.87 -5.64
N ILE A 308 -1.40 -6.95 -5.23
CA ILE A 308 -0.78 -7.92 -6.13
C ILE A 308 -1.82 -8.99 -6.45
N GLU A 309 -1.99 -9.32 -7.72
CA GLU A 309 -2.88 -10.36 -8.19
C GLU A 309 -2.05 -11.43 -8.92
N LYS A 310 -2.26 -12.68 -8.55
CA LYS A 310 -1.74 -13.87 -9.21
C LYS A 310 -2.89 -14.59 -9.88
N GLU A 311 -2.74 -14.89 -11.16
CA GLU A 311 -3.70 -15.58 -11.99
C GLU A 311 -3.08 -16.90 -12.46
N GLU A 312 -3.71 -18.02 -12.13
CA GLU A 312 -3.30 -19.36 -12.54
C GLU A 312 -4.36 -20.01 -13.40
N MET A 313 -3.96 -20.52 -14.56
CA MET A 313 -4.84 -21.26 -15.47
C MET A 313 -4.29 -22.67 -15.62
N GLY A 314 -5.20 -23.65 -15.54
CA GLY A 314 -4.81 -25.03 -15.70
C GLY A 314 -5.96 -26.00 -15.85
N ASP A 315 -5.56 -27.25 -16.08
CA ASP A 315 -6.49 -28.36 -16.24
C ASP A 315 -6.99 -28.84 -14.87
N VAL A 316 -8.29 -29.08 -14.79
CA VAL A 316 -8.93 -29.62 -13.59
C VAL A 316 -9.01 -31.14 -13.67
N GLU A 317 -8.80 -31.83 -12.55
CA GLU A 317 -9.06 -33.27 -12.49
C GLU A 317 -10.54 -33.55 -12.75
N PHE A 318 -10.80 -34.37 -13.77
CA PHE A 318 -12.15 -34.74 -14.18
C PHE A 318 -12.91 -35.44 -13.04
N ASP A 319 -13.92 -34.80 -12.46
CA ASP A 319 -14.83 -35.46 -11.53
C ASP A 319 -15.88 -36.27 -12.30
N ARG A 320 -16.13 -37.51 -11.87
CA ARG A 320 -17.10 -38.41 -12.53
C ARG A 320 -18.53 -37.89 -12.45
N CYS A 321 -18.81 -36.92 -11.58
CA CYS A 321 -20.11 -36.27 -11.45
C CYS A 321 -20.43 -35.32 -12.62
N ASP A 322 -19.43 -34.86 -13.40
CA ASP A 322 -19.63 -33.92 -14.53
C ASP A 322 -20.33 -34.54 -15.77
N LEU A 323 -20.57 -35.86 -15.77
CA LEU A 323 -21.26 -36.56 -16.86
C LEU A 323 -22.79 -36.58 -16.73
N GLN A 324 -23.38 -35.89 -15.75
CA GLN A 324 -24.81 -36.06 -15.43
C GLN A 324 -25.80 -35.27 -16.31
N TYR A 325 -25.40 -34.88 -17.52
CA TYR A 325 -26.30 -34.22 -18.48
C TYR A 325 -26.24 -34.82 -19.89
N ASP A 326 -26.34 -36.15 -20.08
CA ASP A 326 -26.92 -36.66 -21.36
C ASP A 326 -27.34 -38.15 -21.48
N TYR A 327 -27.76 -38.85 -20.41
CA TYR A 327 -28.36 -40.19 -20.57
C TYR A 327 -29.77 -40.32 -19.99
N ARG A 328 -30.74 -40.17 -20.90
CA ARG A 328 -32.14 -40.50 -20.72
C ARG A 328 -32.30 -42.00 -20.44
N GLY A 329 -32.46 -42.35 -19.16
CA GLY A 329 -33.24 -43.51 -18.72
C GLY A 329 -32.49 -44.61 -17.97
N ALA A 330 -32.68 -44.67 -16.65
CA ALA A 330 -33.10 -45.86 -15.90
C ALA A 330 -33.05 -45.62 -14.37
N ILE A 331 -34.22 -45.69 -13.76
CA ILE A 331 -34.59 -45.91 -12.34
C ILE A 331 -33.42 -46.23 -11.37
N GLY A 332 -33.25 -45.39 -10.35
CA GLY A 332 -32.55 -45.69 -9.10
C GLY A 332 -32.66 -44.51 -8.13
N GLU A 333 -33.44 -44.67 -7.06
CA GLU A 333 -33.51 -43.75 -5.92
C GLU A 333 -32.12 -43.64 -5.26
N TYR A 334 -31.50 -42.47 -5.38
CA TYR A 334 -30.46 -41.99 -4.47
C TYR A 334 -30.71 -40.51 -4.20
N ASP A 335 -30.48 -40.13 -2.95
CA ASP A 335 -30.78 -38.83 -2.35
C ASP A 335 -30.24 -37.65 -3.16
N ASP A 336 -31.11 -36.66 -3.36
CA ASP A 336 -30.90 -35.42 -4.12
C ASP A 336 -30.13 -34.40 -3.25
N ASP A 337 -28.94 -34.76 -2.79
CA ASP A 337 -27.99 -33.92 -2.04
C ASP A 337 -26.77 -33.57 -2.90
N GLU A 338 -26.94 -32.87 -4.02
CA GLU A 338 -25.78 -32.41 -4.82
C GLU A 338 -26.04 -31.06 -5.53
N ASP A 339 -26.14 -30.00 -4.73
CA ASP A 339 -25.95 -28.62 -5.19
C ASP A 339 -24.80 -28.00 -4.37
N GLY A 340 -23.67 -27.71 -5.01
CA GLY A 340 -22.66 -26.82 -4.45
C GLY A 340 -21.27 -27.03 -5.02
N ALA A 341 -20.95 -26.33 -6.11
CA ALA A 341 -19.62 -26.12 -6.69
C ALA A 341 -18.50 -26.22 -5.63
N SER A 342 -17.80 -27.36 -5.62
CA SER A 342 -16.55 -27.49 -4.90
C SER A 342 -15.47 -26.77 -5.69
N TYR A 343 -14.66 -25.96 -5.01
CA TYR A 343 -13.48 -25.33 -5.58
C TYR A 343 -12.64 -26.35 -6.36
N HIS A 344 -12.45 -26.17 -7.68
CA HIS A 344 -11.81 -27.18 -8.50
C HIS A 344 -10.29 -27.05 -8.43
N HIS A 345 -9.63 -28.01 -7.78
CA HIS A 345 -8.18 -28.01 -7.71
C HIS A 345 -7.56 -28.17 -9.11
N ILE A 346 -6.78 -27.17 -9.54
CA ILE A 346 -5.99 -27.24 -10.78
C ILE A 346 -4.91 -28.31 -10.61
N SER A 347 -5.00 -29.36 -11.42
CA SER A 347 -4.07 -30.50 -11.39
C SER A 347 -2.75 -30.19 -12.08
N ASP A 348 -2.81 -29.51 -13.22
CA ASP A 348 -1.66 -29.08 -14.00
C ASP A 348 -1.83 -27.61 -14.41
N VAL A 349 -1.06 -26.72 -13.78
CA VAL A 349 -1.00 -25.30 -14.14
C VAL A 349 -0.11 -25.14 -15.38
N TYR A 350 -0.65 -24.63 -16.48
CA TYR A 350 0.13 -24.35 -17.69
C TYR A 350 0.45 -22.87 -17.87
N GLU A 351 -0.27 -21.97 -17.20
CA GLU A 351 -0.02 -20.53 -17.30
C GLU A 351 -0.19 -19.83 -15.94
N THR A 352 0.75 -18.96 -15.60
CA THR A 352 0.75 -18.17 -14.37
C THR A 352 1.14 -16.72 -14.68
N HIS A 353 0.29 -15.78 -14.29
CA HIS A 353 0.54 -14.35 -14.44
C HIS A 353 0.56 -13.67 -13.07
N HIS A 354 1.50 -12.75 -12.90
CA HIS A 354 1.55 -11.87 -11.74
C HIS A 354 1.43 -10.42 -12.20
N ARG A 355 0.56 -9.64 -11.55
CA ARG A 355 0.38 -8.22 -11.83
C ARG A 355 0.14 -7.41 -10.57
N LEU A 356 0.54 -6.16 -10.60
CA LEU A 356 0.10 -5.13 -9.65
C LEU A 356 -1.21 -4.57 -10.18
N LYS A 357 -2.31 -5.07 -9.66
CA LYS A 357 -3.66 -4.69 -10.07
C LYS A 357 -3.92 -3.22 -9.79
N THR A 358 -3.58 -2.76 -8.58
CA THR A 358 -3.75 -1.36 -8.18
C THR A 358 -2.61 -0.91 -7.27
N ILE A 359 -2.12 0.31 -7.47
CA ILE A 359 -1.14 0.98 -6.62
C ILE A 359 -1.76 2.28 -6.11
N ARG A 360 -1.70 2.48 -4.81
CA ARG A 360 -2.26 3.64 -4.09
C ARG A 360 -1.18 4.33 -3.26
N ASP A 361 -1.34 5.62 -3.03
CA ASP A 361 -0.60 6.31 -1.98
C ASP A 361 -1.07 5.87 -0.59
N LEU A 362 -0.42 6.37 0.47
CA LEU A 362 -0.78 6.01 1.84
C LEU A 362 -2.17 6.56 2.24
N GLU A 363 -2.65 7.59 1.56
CA GLU A 363 -3.97 8.19 1.74
C GLU A 363 -5.08 7.38 1.03
N GLY A 364 -4.73 6.39 0.21
CA GLY A 364 -5.65 5.49 -0.49
C GLY A 364 -6.05 5.96 -1.89
N MET A 365 -5.39 6.97 -2.45
CA MET A 365 -5.63 7.44 -3.82
C MET A 365 -4.89 6.57 -4.83
N VAL A 366 -5.55 6.18 -5.91
CA VAL A 366 -4.92 5.41 -7.00
C VAL A 366 -3.85 6.26 -7.70
N VAL A 367 -2.65 5.71 -7.80
CA VAL A 367 -1.48 6.28 -8.48
C VAL A 367 -1.21 5.57 -9.80
N ALA A 368 -1.35 4.24 -9.83
CA ALA A 368 -1.17 3.42 -11.03
C ALA A 368 -1.96 2.11 -10.92
N SER A 369 -2.10 1.39 -12.03
CA SER A 369 -2.83 0.12 -12.13
C SER A 369 -2.29 -0.72 -13.28
N GLU A 370 -2.54 -2.03 -13.24
CA GLU A 370 -2.17 -2.96 -14.32
C GLU A 370 -0.67 -2.89 -14.69
N MET A 371 0.20 -3.03 -13.68
CA MET A 371 1.66 -3.03 -13.86
C MET A 371 2.20 -4.45 -13.77
N GLY A 372 3.28 -4.74 -14.51
CA GLY A 372 3.99 -5.99 -14.36
C GLY A 372 4.71 -6.07 -13.01
N ILE A 373 4.82 -7.27 -12.46
CA ILE A 373 5.65 -7.54 -11.28
C ILE A 373 6.48 -8.79 -11.54
N GLU A 374 7.76 -8.72 -11.17
CA GLU A 374 8.62 -9.90 -11.11
C GLU A 374 8.50 -10.50 -9.70
N VAL A 375 8.19 -11.80 -9.62
CA VAL A 375 8.04 -12.52 -8.34
C VAL A 375 9.29 -12.37 -7.47
N ASP A 376 10.46 -12.31 -8.10
CA ASP A 376 11.73 -12.11 -7.40
C ASP A 376 11.75 -10.81 -6.59
N ASP A 377 11.01 -9.76 -6.98
CA ASP A 377 10.94 -8.47 -6.27
C ASP A 377 10.07 -8.49 -5.01
N MET A 378 9.29 -9.55 -4.82
CA MET A 378 8.59 -9.81 -3.56
C MET A 378 9.59 -10.19 -2.47
N LEU A 379 9.42 -9.63 -1.27
CA LEU A 379 10.24 -10.01 -0.13
C LEU A 379 9.96 -11.45 0.32
N ASP A 380 8.73 -11.90 0.11
CA ASP A 380 8.25 -13.24 0.37
C ASP A 380 7.58 -13.81 -0.90
N PRO A 381 8.33 -14.56 -1.73
CA PRO A 381 7.82 -15.17 -2.97
C PRO A 381 6.76 -16.24 -2.75
N ASP A 382 6.78 -16.90 -1.59
CA ASP A 382 5.95 -18.06 -1.27
C ASP A 382 4.61 -17.62 -0.62
N ALA A 383 4.35 -16.32 -0.55
CA ALA A 383 3.17 -15.76 0.13
C ALA A 383 1.81 -16.15 -0.49
N PHE A 384 1.80 -16.72 -1.70
CA PHE A 384 0.60 -17.25 -2.34
C PHE A 384 0.30 -18.71 -1.96
N GLU A 385 1.20 -19.40 -1.26
CA GLU A 385 0.97 -20.77 -0.80
C GLU A 385 -0.19 -20.82 0.21
N ASP A 386 -1.01 -21.87 0.14
CA ASP A 386 -2.17 -22.12 1.02
C ASP A 386 -3.32 -21.08 0.96
N MET A 387 -3.33 -20.17 -0.02
CA MET A 387 -4.46 -19.25 -0.24
C MET A 387 -5.61 -19.93 -0.99
N VAL A 388 -6.84 -19.50 -0.71
CA VAL A 388 -8.03 -19.87 -1.49
C VAL A 388 -8.43 -18.67 -2.35
N GLY A 389 -8.29 -18.82 -3.67
CA GLY A 389 -8.57 -17.77 -4.64
C GLY A 389 -10.03 -17.72 -5.09
N GLU A 390 -10.38 -16.68 -5.84
CA GLU A 390 -11.58 -16.68 -6.69
C GLU A 390 -11.38 -17.67 -7.85
N GLU A 391 -12.43 -18.32 -8.32
CA GLU A 391 -12.37 -19.31 -9.40
C GLU A 391 -13.39 -19.03 -10.50
N GLU A 392 -12.98 -19.23 -11.75
CA GLU A 392 -13.85 -19.41 -12.91
C GLU A 392 -13.59 -20.79 -13.50
N TYR A 393 -14.63 -21.62 -13.52
CA TYR A 393 -14.57 -22.98 -14.02
C TYR A 393 -15.26 -23.08 -15.38
N GLU A 394 -14.54 -23.58 -16.38
CA GLU A 394 -15.08 -23.98 -17.66
C GLU A 394 -15.15 -25.52 -17.72
N GLY A 395 -16.39 -26.03 -17.64
CA GLY A 395 -16.65 -27.46 -17.79
C GLY A 395 -16.36 -27.99 -19.19
N TYR A 396 -16.52 -29.30 -19.36
CA TYR A 396 -16.13 -30.03 -20.57
C TYR A 396 -16.75 -29.46 -21.88
N MET A 397 -15.92 -28.84 -22.73
CA MET A 397 -16.34 -28.23 -24.02
C MET A 397 -16.08 -29.17 -25.22
N GLY A 398 -16.56 -30.41 -25.15
CA GLY A 398 -16.52 -31.37 -26.26
C GLY A 398 -15.15 -32.00 -26.53
N ASN A 399 -14.20 -31.26 -27.11
CA ASN A 399 -12.84 -31.74 -27.41
C ASN A 399 -11.76 -31.16 -26.47
N SER A 400 -12.12 -30.20 -25.64
CA SER A 400 -11.25 -29.64 -24.59
C SER A 400 -11.70 -30.18 -23.23
N GLY A 401 -10.73 -30.58 -22.41
CA GLY A 401 -10.98 -30.98 -21.02
C GLY A 401 -11.45 -29.80 -20.17
N PRO A 402 -11.89 -30.06 -18.92
CA PRO A 402 -12.29 -29.00 -18.01
C PRO A 402 -11.07 -28.19 -17.57
N SER A 403 -11.23 -26.88 -17.49
CA SER A 403 -10.18 -25.95 -17.08
C SER A 403 -10.71 -24.97 -16.04
N ALA A 404 -9.87 -24.57 -15.11
CA ALA A 404 -10.19 -23.53 -14.14
C ALA A 404 -9.16 -22.41 -14.22
N THR A 405 -9.63 -21.20 -13.95
CA THR A 405 -8.78 -20.03 -13.69
C THR A 405 -8.94 -19.63 -12.23
N HIS A 406 -7.84 -19.57 -11.49
CA HIS A 406 -7.80 -19.14 -10.11
C HIS A 406 -7.15 -17.75 -9.99
N TRP A 407 -7.76 -16.86 -9.22
CA TRP A 407 -7.20 -15.54 -8.88
C TRP A 407 -6.93 -15.42 -7.39
N TYR A 408 -5.69 -15.12 -7.05
CA TYR A 408 -5.22 -14.87 -5.68
C TYR A 408 -4.83 -13.41 -5.55
N ARG A 409 -5.23 -12.75 -4.45
CA ARG A 409 -4.97 -11.32 -4.23
C ARG A 409 -4.30 -11.08 -2.88
N LEU A 410 -3.20 -10.33 -2.89
CA LEU A 410 -2.43 -9.97 -1.71
C LEU A 410 -2.24 -8.46 -1.62
N GLY A 411 -2.48 -7.91 -0.43
CA GLY A 411 -2.05 -6.55 -0.13
C GLY A 411 -0.53 -6.51 0.06
N ALA A 412 0.13 -5.43 -0.35
CA ALA A 412 1.57 -5.25 -0.17
C ALA A 412 1.93 -3.78 0.06
N VAL A 413 3.05 -3.54 0.74
CA VAL A 413 3.72 -2.24 0.78
C VAL A 413 4.86 -2.25 -0.24
N ALA A 414 4.76 -1.40 -1.25
CA ALA A 414 5.81 -1.22 -2.25
C ALA A 414 6.78 -0.12 -1.81
N LEU A 415 8.07 -0.47 -1.72
CA LEU A 415 9.16 0.47 -1.50
C LEU A 415 9.77 0.84 -2.85
N VAL A 416 9.69 2.13 -3.20
CA VAL A 416 10.17 2.64 -4.49
C VAL A 416 11.19 3.76 -4.26
N PRO A 417 12.45 3.56 -4.63
CA PRO A 417 13.47 4.60 -4.54
C PRO A 417 13.18 5.76 -5.50
N HIS A 418 13.49 7.00 -5.08
CA HIS A 418 13.20 8.20 -5.87
C HIS A 418 13.91 8.24 -7.22
N ASP A 419 15.06 7.57 -7.33
CA ASP A 419 15.81 7.48 -8.58
C ASP A 419 15.12 6.59 -9.63
N LEU A 420 14.25 5.66 -9.22
CA LEU A 420 13.50 4.73 -10.08
C LEU A 420 11.98 4.97 -10.08
N ILE A 421 11.47 5.96 -9.34
CA ILE A 421 10.02 6.21 -9.19
C ILE A 421 9.30 6.43 -10.52
N VAL A 422 10.01 7.03 -11.48
CA VAL A 422 9.47 7.27 -12.82
C VAL A 422 9.42 5.99 -13.62
N ASP A 423 10.52 5.23 -13.66
CA ASP A 423 10.58 3.98 -14.41
C ASP A 423 9.61 2.95 -13.79
N PHE A 424 9.35 3.04 -12.49
CA PHE A 424 8.27 2.32 -11.82
C PHE A 424 6.91 2.69 -12.41
N LEU A 425 6.49 3.96 -12.28
CA LEU A 425 5.18 4.42 -12.73
C LEU A 425 4.95 4.26 -14.25
N ASP A 426 6.01 4.19 -15.04
CA ASP A 426 5.95 3.99 -16.49
C ASP A 426 5.51 2.58 -16.90
N GLN A 427 5.56 1.60 -15.98
CA GLN A 427 5.10 0.23 -16.24
C GLN A 427 3.56 0.13 -16.31
N SER A 428 2.84 1.19 -15.97
CA SER A 428 1.37 1.23 -15.93
C SER A 428 0.75 1.09 -17.32
N ARG A 429 0.04 -0.01 -17.55
CA ARG A 429 -0.73 -0.25 -18.79
C ARG A 429 -2.14 0.33 -18.67
N THR A 430 -2.25 1.62 -18.37
CA THR A 430 -3.57 2.26 -18.41
C THR A 430 -4.07 2.33 -19.86
N SER A 431 -5.26 1.77 -20.12
CA SER A 431 -5.98 1.85 -21.40
C SER A 431 -6.50 3.26 -21.73
N TYR A 432 -5.92 4.28 -21.09
CA TYR A 432 -6.13 5.69 -21.34
C TYR A 432 -4.76 6.34 -21.52
N GLU A 433 -4.26 6.37 -22.76
CA GLU A 433 -3.09 7.14 -23.19
C GLU A 433 -3.20 8.67 -22.93
N SER A 434 -4.26 9.11 -22.23
CA SER A 434 -4.43 10.50 -21.81
C SER A 434 -5.06 10.54 -20.43
N ASN A 435 -4.23 10.63 -19.37
CA ASN A 435 -4.43 11.57 -18.23
C ASN A 435 -3.56 11.29 -16.98
N MET A 436 -2.81 10.19 -16.88
CA MET A 436 -2.07 9.87 -15.64
C MET A 436 -1.04 10.93 -15.22
N PHE A 437 -0.31 11.53 -16.18
CA PHE A 437 0.62 12.62 -15.89
C PHE A 437 -0.05 13.96 -15.50
N GLU A 438 -1.31 14.19 -15.91
CA GLU A 438 -2.07 15.37 -15.46
C GLU A 438 -2.62 15.18 -14.04
N GLU A 439 -2.80 13.93 -13.58
CA GLU A 439 -3.25 13.64 -12.21
C GLU A 439 -2.11 13.46 -11.20
N ALA A 440 -1.00 12.84 -11.57
CA ALA A 440 0.11 12.58 -10.65
C ALA A 440 0.84 13.87 -10.21
N ILE A 441 0.83 14.91 -11.04
CA ILE A 441 1.65 16.11 -10.84
C ILE A 441 1.01 17.19 -9.96
N PRO A 442 -0.32 17.41 -10.00
CA PRO A 442 -1.02 18.13 -8.94
C PRO A 442 -0.90 17.40 -7.59
N LYS A 443 -0.86 16.06 -7.58
CA LYS A 443 -0.74 15.24 -6.36
C LYS A 443 0.66 15.30 -5.74
N LEU A 444 1.72 15.42 -6.54
CA LEU A 444 3.07 15.78 -6.05
C LEU A 444 3.12 17.17 -5.37
N ARG A 445 2.15 18.07 -5.60
CA ARG A 445 2.06 19.36 -4.88
C ARG A 445 1.62 19.23 -3.42
N HIS A 446 1.00 18.11 -3.03
CA HIS A 446 0.51 17.91 -1.67
C HIS A 446 1.54 17.32 -0.70
N ASP A 447 2.68 16.82 -1.21
CA ASP A 447 3.81 16.41 -0.38
C ASP A 447 4.99 17.39 -0.56
N PRO A 448 5.23 18.30 0.41
CA PRO A 448 6.31 19.29 0.35
C PRO A 448 7.71 18.66 0.22
N TYR A 449 7.88 17.40 0.62
CA TYR A 449 9.17 16.73 0.65
C TYR A 449 9.58 16.15 -0.71
N LEU A 450 8.62 15.72 -1.55
CA LEU A 450 8.92 15.17 -2.88
C LEU A 450 9.35 16.23 -3.89
N LEU A 451 8.83 17.46 -3.79
CA LEU A 451 9.16 18.57 -4.70
C LEU A 451 10.46 19.31 -4.36
N THR A 452 11.00 19.08 -3.15
CA THR A 452 12.31 19.62 -2.74
C THR A 452 13.46 18.67 -3.08
N ASP A 453 13.16 17.42 -3.43
CA ASP A 453 14.15 16.45 -3.86
C ASP A 453 14.55 16.66 -5.33
N LYS A 454 15.84 17.00 -5.53
CA LYS A 454 16.42 17.25 -6.85
C LYS A 454 16.34 16.05 -7.78
N SER A 455 16.33 14.83 -7.22
CA SER A 455 16.29 13.59 -8.00
C SER A 455 14.92 13.36 -8.63
N VAL A 456 13.85 13.60 -7.87
CA VAL A 456 12.45 13.41 -8.31
C VAL A 456 12.10 14.36 -9.45
N VAL A 457 12.35 15.67 -9.29
CA VAL A 457 12.05 16.66 -10.35
C VAL A 457 12.86 16.38 -11.62
N SER A 458 14.14 16.00 -11.47
CA SER A 458 14.99 15.58 -12.59
C SER A 458 14.36 14.40 -13.34
N ASN A 459 13.95 13.36 -12.62
CA ASN A 459 13.39 12.15 -13.21
C ASN A 459 12.04 12.40 -13.86
N VAL A 460 11.15 13.16 -13.22
CA VAL A 460 9.84 13.54 -13.78
C VAL A 460 10.01 14.26 -15.13
N LEU A 461 10.96 15.21 -15.21
CA LEU A 461 11.25 15.88 -16.47
C LEU A 461 11.86 14.95 -17.53
N LYS A 462 12.75 14.02 -17.14
CA LYS A 462 13.30 12.99 -18.04
C LYS A 462 12.18 12.12 -18.62
N ALA A 463 11.21 11.72 -17.79
CA ALA A 463 10.02 10.97 -18.19
C ALA A 463 9.18 11.73 -19.22
N ALA A 464 8.82 12.97 -18.86
CA ALA A 464 7.96 13.81 -19.69
C ALA A 464 8.60 14.05 -21.08
N LEU A 465 9.92 14.16 -21.13
CA LEU A 465 10.69 14.25 -22.36
C LEU A 465 10.68 12.95 -23.18
N ARG A 466 10.86 11.77 -22.55
CA ARG A 466 10.76 10.46 -23.22
C ARG A 466 9.39 10.27 -23.87
N HIS A 467 8.32 10.68 -23.19
CA HIS A 467 6.93 10.57 -23.64
C HIS A 467 6.40 11.74 -24.45
N GLN A 468 7.28 12.67 -24.86
CA GLN A 468 6.92 13.83 -25.69
C GLN A 468 5.81 14.73 -25.08
N ARG A 469 5.67 14.75 -23.75
CA ARG A 469 4.71 15.58 -23.00
C ARG A 469 5.31 16.97 -22.73
N TYR A 470 5.53 17.75 -23.79
CA TYR A 470 6.24 19.03 -23.71
C TYR A 470 5.50 20.12 -22.92
N GLY A 471 4.16 20.10 -22.87
CA GLY A 471 3.39 21.05 -22.06
C GLY A 471 3.68 20.92 -20.56
N LEU A 472 3.90 19.68 -20.11
CA LEU A 472 4.23 19.39 -18.71
C LEU A 472 5.65 19.84 -18.35
N VAL A 473 6.59 19.65 -19.29
CA VAL A 473 7.97 20.13 -19.14
C VAL A 473 7.98 21.65 -18.99
N GLU A 474 7.15 22.36 -19.76
CA GLU A 474 7.00 23.82 -19.67
C GLU A 474 6.48 24.26 -18.29
N GLU A 475 5.41 23.64 -17.79
CA GLU A 475 4.84 23.99 -16.47
C GLU A 475 5.79 23.65 -15.30
N THR A 476 6.45 22.49 -15.37
CA THR A 476 7.36 22.03 -14.31
C THR A 476 8.62 22.90 -14.27
N LEU A 477 9.18 23.25 -15.43
CA LEU A 477 10.32 24.18 -15.52
C LEU A 477 9.95 25.60 -15.07
N ALA A 478 8.72 26.06 -15.27
CA ALA A 478 8.30 27.39 -14.83
C ALA A 478 8.23 27.51 -13.30
N ASN A 479 7.89 26.42 -12.60
CA ASN A 479 7.64 26.43 -11.16
C ASN A 479 8.81 25.92 -10.32
N LEU A 480 9.65 25.03 -10.85
CA LEU A 480 10.63 24.24 -10.08
C LEU A 480 12.06 24.28 -10.66
N HIS A 481 12.38 25.26 -11.51
CA HIS A 481 13.72 25.38 -12.13
C HIS A 481 14.86 25.57 -11.13
N SER A 482 14.59 26.12 -9.95
CA SER A 482 15.61 26.34 -8.90
C SER A 482 16.09 25.05 -8.23
N THR A 483 15.34 23.95 -8.37
CA THR A 483 15.64 22.65 -7.74
C THR A 483 16.54 21.78 -8.63
N LEU A 484 16.70 22.09 -9.91
CA LEU A 484 17.46 21.28 -10.87
C LEU A 484 18.98 21.38 -10.68
N SER A 485 19.68 20.25 -10.80
CA SER A 485 21.14 20.20 -10.76
C SER A 485 21.76 20.61 -12.11
N LEU A 486 23.02 21.06 -12.08
CA LEU A 486 23.78 21.37 -13.32
C LEU A 486 23.94 20.13 -14.22
N GLU A 487 24.06 18.94 -13.61
CA GLU A 487 24.13 17.67 -14.32
C GLU A 487 22.89 17.37 -15.15
N TRP A 488 21.70 17.79 -14.67
CA TRP A 488 20.48 17.63 -15.43
C TRP A 488 20.50 18.45 -16.73
N TYR A 489 21.06 19.67 -16.73
CA TYR A 489 21.19 20.48 -17.93
C TYR A 489 22.19 19.88 -18.92
N SER A 490 23.26 19.25 -18.43
CA SER A 490 24.19 18.47 -19.27
C SER A 490 23.51 17.26 -19.89
N TRP A 491 22.72 16.51 -19.11
CA TRP A 491 21.91 15.41 -19.64
C TRP A 491 20.91 15.90 -20.69
N LEU A 492 20.23 17.04 -20.45
CA LEU A 492 19.27 17.61 -21.39
C LEU A 492 19.96 17.99 -22.71
N SER A 493 21.15 18.58 -22.64
CA SER A 493 21.96 18.91 -23.83
C SER A 493 22.22 17.66 -24.69
N GLN A 494 22.68 16.59 -24.07
CA GLN A 494 22.93 15.30 -24.74
C GLN A 494 21.64 14.65 -25.27
N TRP A 495 20.55 14.74 -24.51
CA TRP A 495 19.25 14.21 -24.93
C TRP A 495 18.68 14.96 -26.13
N MET A 496 18.88 16.28 -26.19
CA MET A 496 18.47 17.11 -27.32
C MET A 496 19.28 16.76 -28.58
N ILE A 497 20.60 16.64 -28.45
CA ILE A 497 21.55 16.38 -29.53
C ILE A 497 21.88 14.88 -29.58
N LYS A 498 20.88 14.06 -29.91
CA LYS A 498 21.15 12.68 -30.31
C LYS A 498 21.76 12.72 -31.71
N GLY A 499 22.58 11.73 -32.10
CA GLY A 499 23.18 11.64 -33.44
C GLY A 499 22.19 11.38 -34.58
N ASP A 500 20.99 11.94 -34.49
CA ASP A 500 19.94 11.90 -35.50
C ASP A 500 19.91 13.17 -36.37
N HIS A 501 19.11 13.14 -37.44
CA HIS A 501 19.01 14.25 -38.40
C HIS A 501 18.72 15.59 -37.71
N GLU A 502 19.39 16.66 -38.17
CA GLU A 502 19.31 18.02 -37.62
C GLU A 502 17.86 18.52 -37.46
N ASP A 503 16.96 18.13 -38.37
CA ASP A 503 15.53 18.45 -38.32
C ASP A 503 14.84 17.92 -37.05
N LYS A 504 15.16 16.71 -36.60
CA LYS A 504 14.58 16.10 -35.39
C LYS A 504 15.11 16.79 -34.14
N THR A 505 16.40 17.13 -34.13
CA THR A 505 17.02 17.91 -33.06
C THR A 505 16.34 19.28 -32.93
N MET A 506 16.10 19.97 -34.05
CA MET A 506 15.41 21.25 -34.04
C MET A 506 13.93 21.16 -33.64
N GLN A 507 13.22 20.08 -34.00
CA GLN A 507 11.86 19.86 -33.51
C GLN A 507 11.81 19.71 -31.98
N ARG A 508 12.71 18.93 -31.38
CA ARG A 508 12.81 18.80 -29.91
C ARG A 508 13.14 20.14 -29.26
N PHE A 509 14.14 20.85 -29.80
CA PHE A 509 14.57 22.13 -29.26
C PHE A 509 13.47 23.19 -29.33
N ASN A 510 12.76 23.33 -30.44
CA ASN A 510 11.69 24.33 -30.57
C ASN A 510 10.55 24.10 -29.57
N LYS A 511 10.21 22.84 -29.29
CA LYS A 511 9.21 22.50 -28.27
C LYS A 511 9.71 22.83 -26.85
N LEU A 512 10.99 22.58 -26.56
CA LEU A 512 11.59 22.88 -25.27
C LEU A 512 11.87 24.37 -25.02
N LYS A 513 12.20 25.11 -26.07
CA LYS A 513 12.53 26.54 -26.04
C LYS A 513 11.43 27.37 -25.38
N LYS A 514 10.17 26.97 -25.54
CA LYS A 514 8.99 27.64 -24.94
C LYS A 514 9.01 27.60 -23.41
N GLY A 515 9.42 26.49 -22.80
CA GLY A 515 9.56 26.35 -21.35
C GLY A 515 10.93 26.75 -20.78
N LEU A 516 12.01 26.49 -21.52
CA LEU A 516 13.38 26.84 -21.10
C LEU A 516 13.61 28.35 -21.05
N THR A 517 13.05 29.12 -22.00
CA THR A 517 13.30 30.57 -22.09
C THR A 517 12.79 31.31 -20.82
N PRO A 518 11.53 31.12 -20.37
CA PRO A 518 11.04 31.74 -19.13
C PRO A 518 11.77 31.24 -17.88
N ALA A 519 12.03 29.93 -17.78
CA ALA A 519 12.72 29.33 -16.65
C ALA A 519 14.13 29.91 -16.47
N MET A 520 14.88 30.08 -17.56
CA MET A 520 16.22 30.66 -17.51
C MET A 520 16.23 32.15 -17.15
N LEU A 521 15.26 32.94 -17.63
CA LEU A 521 15.14 34.35 -17.25
C LEU A 521 14.82 34.49 -15.75
N SER A 522 14.02 33.57 -15.21
CA SER A 522 13.61 33.52 -13.80
C SER A 522 14.63 32.82 -12.89
N SER A 523 15.71 32.24 -13.44
CA SER A 523 16.68 31.44 -12.69
C SER A 523 17.73 32.29 -11.97
N GLY A 524 17.64 32.41 -10.64
CA GLY A 524 18.72 32.89 -9.76
C GLY A 524 19.50 34.15 -10.19
N GLY A 525 20.70 34.33 -9.61
CA GLY A 525 21.64 35.40 -9.97
C GLY A 525 22.38 35.14 -11.29
N LEU A 526 23.05 36.17 -11.82
CA LEU A 526 23.71 36.15 -13.13
C LEU A 526 24.72 35.00 -13.29
N THR A 527 25.54 34.77 -12.26
CA THR A 527 26.51 33.66 -12.22
C THR A 527 25.83 32.28 -12.37
N SER A 528 24.67 32.06 -11.75
CA SER A 528 23.93 30.79 -11.88
C SER A 528 23.37 30.62 -13.29
N LYS A 529 22.83 31.68 -13.90
CA LYS A 529 22.34 31.68 -15.30
C LYS A 529 23.46 31.29 -16.27
N PHE A 530 24.66 31.82 -16.06
CA PHE A 530 25.84 31.49 -16.86
C PHE A 530 26.32 30.06 -16.69
N LYS A 531 26.30 29.51 -15.46
CA LYS A 531 26.61 28.10 -15.23
C LYS A 531 25.61 27.18 -15.95
N ILE A 532 24.31 27.42 -15.77
CA ILE A 532 23.26 26.65 -16.45
C ILE A 532 23.46 26.69 -17.98
N MET A 533 23.73 27.86 -18.56
CA MET A 533 23.98 28.00 -20.00
C MET A 533 25.18 27.17 -20.47
N THR A 534 26.26 27.13 -19.67
CA THR A 534 27.47 26.36 -20.01
C THR A 534 27.19 24.86 -20.05
N HIS A 535 26.36 24.36 -19.14
CA HIS A 535 25.98 22.94 -19.11
C HIS A 535 24.95 22.58 -20.19
N LEU A 536 24.03 23.48 -20.52
CA LEU A 536 22.98 23.25 -21.51
C LEU A 536 23.48 23.38 -22.95
N VAL A 537 24.33 24.38 -23.20
CA VAL A 537 24.89 24.70 -24.52
C VAL A 537 26.40 24.89 -24.37
N PRO A 538 27.18 23.81 -24.24
CA PRO A 538 28.63 23.89 -24.09
C PRO A 538 29.28 24.43 -25.36
N LEU A 539 30.40 25.14 -25.19
CA LEU A 539 31.23 25.59 -26.31
C LEU A 539 31.97 24.39 -26.93
N PRO A 540 32.36 24.47 -28.22
CA PRO A 540 33.06 23.36 -28.90
C PRO A 540 34.32 22.87 -28.18
N ARG A 541 35.02 23.76 -27.46
CA ARG A 541 36.24 23.45 -26.69
C ARG A 541 35.97 22.76 -25.34
N ASP A 542 34.74 22.89 -24.83
CA ASP A 542 34.32 22.40 -23.51
C ASP A 542 33.50 21.09 -23.64
N LEU A 543 33.36 20.58 -24.87
CA LEU A 543 32.69 19.32 -25.16
C LEU A 543 33.57 18.12 -24.75
N PRO A 544 32.99 17.08 -24.11
CA PRO A 544 33.71 15.85 -23.83
C PRO A 544 34.09 15.12 -25.13
N PRO A 545 35.17 14.31 -25.12
CA PRO A 545 35.63 13.57 -26.30
C PRO A 545 34.51 12.69 -26.88
N GLY A 546 34.17 12.89 -28.15
CA GLY A 546 33.11 12.12 -28.85
C GLY A 546 31.70 12.72 -28.77
N ALA A 547 31.50 13.85 -28.09
CA ALA A 547 30.22 14.56 -28.09
C ALA A 547 29.98 15.32 -29.41
N LEU A 548 28.72 15.37 -29.85
CA LEU A 548 28.32 16.08 -31.06
C LEU A 548 28.34 17.60 -30.84
N PRO A 549 28.77 18.40 -31.84
CA PRO A 549 28.76 19.85 -31.73
C PRO A 549 27.33 20.39 -31.67
N THR A 550 27.13 21.42 -30.87
CA THR A 550 25.85 22.15 -30.80
C THR A 550 25.48 22.74 -32.17
N PRO A 551 24.27 22.46 -32.70
CA PRO A 551 23.78 23.07 -33.93
C PRO A 551 23.74 24.60 -33.88
N GLY A 552 24.04 25.24 -35.02
CA GLY A 552 24.10 26.71 -35.15
C GLY A 552 22.87 27.46 -34.62
N PRO A 553 21.63 27.05 -34.92
CA PRO A 553 20.42 27.72 -34.42
C PRO A 553 20.28 27.69 -32.88
N ILE A 554 20.75 26.62 -32.24
CA ILE A 554 20.74 26.49 -30.77
C ILE A 554 21.79 27.41 -30.16
N MET A 555 22.97 27.48 -30.78
CA MET A 555 24.04 28.40 -30.38
C MET A 555 23.59 29.87 -30.50
N GLU A 556 22.86 30.22 -31.55
CA GLU A 556 22.34 31.57 -31.74
C GLU A 556 21.28 31.93 -30.70
N TRP A 557 20.42 30.97 -30.31
CA TRP A 557 19.51 31.17 -29.18
C TRP A 557 20.26 31.38 -27.85
N ALA A 558 21.34 30.63 -27.60
CA ALA A 558 22.18 30.82 -26.42
C ALA A 558 22.77 32.24 -26.37
N ARG A 559 23.30 32.74 -27.49
CA ARG A 559 23.80 34.12 -27.64
C ARG A 559 22.72 35.16 -27.33
N GLN A 560 21.50 34.96 -27.83
CA GLN A 560 20.36 35.85 -27.53
C GLN A 560 20.00 35.83 -26.05
N MET A 561 20.04 34.67 -25.39
CA MET A 561 19.77 34.55 -23.96
C MET A 561 20.85 35.22 -23.11
N LEU A 562 22.13 35.06 -23.48
CA LEU A 562 23.25 35.75 -22.82
C LEU A 562 23.10 37.28 -22.88
N ARG A 563 22.71 37.83 -24.04
CA ARG A 563 22.37 39.25 -24.16
C ARG A 563 21.19 39.65 -23.27
N LYS A 564 20.13 38.83 -23.20
CA LYS A 564 18.97 39.09 -22.33
C LYS A 564 19.32 39.03 -20.85
N PHE A 565 20.25 38.18 -20.43
CA PHE A 565 20.72 38.12 -19.04
C PHE A 565 21.44 39.41 -18.62
N LEU A 566 22.07 40.09 -19.57
CA LEU A 566 22.73 41.38 -19.37
C LEU A 566 21.78 42.57 -19.51
N GLY A 567 20.76 42.47 -20.38
CA GLY A 567 19.88 43.57 -20.76
C GLY A 567 18.61 43.82 -19.93
N GLY A 568 18.30 43.00 -18.91
CA GLY A 568 17.07 43.19 -18.10
C GLY A 568 17.24 42.75 -16.64
N ASP A 569 16.99 43.67 -15.70
CA ASP A 569 17.14 43.53 -14.24
C ASP A 569 18.40 42.74 -13.80
N GLY A 570 19.53 43.02 -14.46
CA GLY A 570 20.85 42.62 -13.97
C GLY A 570 21.14 43.27 -12.62
N PRO A 571 21.99 42.67 -11.77
CA PRO A 571 22.24 43.18 -10.44
C PRO A 571 22.74 44.64 -10.54
N ARG A 572 22.07 45.56 -9.83
CA ARG A 572 22.50 46.97 -9.68
C ARG A 572 23.88 47.12 -9.00
N GLN A 573 24.53 46.00 -8.67
CA GLN A 573 25.91 45.86 -8.22
C GLN A 573 26.54 44.62 -8.89
N VAL A 574 27.41 44.84 -9.89
CA VAL A 574 28.25 43.81 -10.50
C VAL A 574 29.35 43.44 -9.50
N THR A 575 29.50 42.17 -9.15
CA THR A 575 30.61 41.69 -8.30
C THR A 575 31.85 41.37 -9.13
N GLN A 576 33.02 41.25 -8.50
CA GLN A 576 34.27 40.90 -9.20
C GLN A 576 34.17 39.51 -9.88
N ASP A 577 33.41 38.59 -9.30
CA ASP A 577 33.15 37.24 -9.84
C ASP A 577 32.23 37.26 -11.06
N ASP A 578 31.28 38.20 -11.13
CA ASP A 578 30.43 38.39 -12.30
C ASP A 578 31.25 38.90 -13.49
N GLY A 579 32.27 39.75 -13.25
CA GLY A 579 33.17 40.26 -14.29
C GLY A 579 33.94 39.15 -15.02
N SER A 580 34.53 38.20 -14.28
CA SER A 580 35.22 37.05 -14.89
C SER A 580 34.24 36.18 -15.67
N SER A 581 33.04 35.96 -15.14
CA SER A 581 32.01 35.13 -15.78
C SER A 581 31.49 35.75 -17.09
N ILE A 582 31.41 37.08 -17.18
CA ILE A 582 31.03 37.80 -18.41
C ILE A 582 32.10 37.64 -19.50
N VAL A 583 33.38 37.74 -19.14
CA VAL A 583 34.51 37.55 -20.08
C VAL A 583 34.50 36.13 -20.64
N ASP A 584 34.28 35.12 -19.80
CA ASP A 584 34.17 33.73 -20.26
C ASP A 584 33.00 33.50 -21.22
N LYS A 585 31.92 34.28 -21.07
CA LYS A 585 30.73 34.18 -21.92
C LYS A 585 30.84 34.96 -23.22
N ALA A 586 31.79 35.90 -23.33
CA ALA A 586 32.12 36.55 -24.60
C ALA A 586 32.58 35.54 -25.67
N LEU A 587 33.09 34.38 -25.24
CA LEU A 587 33.59 33.31 -26.11
C LEU A 587 32.47 32.55 -26.84
N TYR A 588 31.19 32.85 -26.56
CA TYR A 588 30.04 32.39 -27.35
C TYR A 588 29.86 33.20 -28.64
N PHE A 589 30.45 34.38 -28.75
CA PHE A 589 30.26 35.30 -29.87
C PHE A 589 31.45 35.23 -30.83
N ASP A 590 31.16 35.45 -32.12
CA ASP A 590 32.20 35.41 -33.17
C ASP A 590 33.21 36.57 -33.02
N ASP A 591 32.80 37.68 -32.38
CA ASP A 591 33.65 38.79 -31.95
C ASP A 591 33.48 39.05 -30.45
N PRO A 592 34.29 38.39 -29.60
CA PRO A 592 34.21 38.52 -28.14
C PRO A 592 34.51 39.94 -27.64
N ILE A 593 35.41 40.66 -28.32
CA ILE A 593 35.82 42.01 -27.92
C ILE A 593 34.68 42.98 -28.17
N ARG A 594 34.06 42.90 -29.34
CA ARG A 594 32.91 43.72 -29.69
C ARG A 594 31.75 43.51 -28.72
N PHE A 595 31.46 42.27 -28.36
CA PHE A 595 30.43 41.95 -27.36
C PHE A 595 30.70 42.59 -25.98
N LEU A 596 31.96 42.59 -25.53
CA LEU A 596 32.36 43.22 -24.26
C LEU A 596 32.32 44.75 -24.31
N THR A 597 32.39 45.35 -25.50
CA THR A 597 32.33 46.81 -25.69
C THR A 597 30.93 47.36 -25.99
N GLU A 598 29.98 46.51 -26.41
CA GLU A 598 28.61 46.90 -26.81
C GLU A 598 27.58 46.83 -25.68
N ASN A 599 27.91 46.29 -24.50
CA ASN A 599 27.01 46.15 -23.35
C ASN A 599 27.39 47.05 -22.17
#